data_AF-A0A412N2B2-F1
#
_entry.id   AF-A0A412N2B2-F1
#
_cell.length_a   1.000
_cell.length_b   1.000
_cell.length_c   1.000
_cell.angle_alpha   90.00
_cell.angle_beta   90.00
_cell.angle_gamma   90.00
#
_symmetry.space_group_name_H-M   'P 1'
#
loop_
_entity.id
_entity.type
_entity.pdbx_description
1 polymer ?
#
loop_
_entity_poly.entity_id
_entity_poly.type
_entity_poly.pdbx_seq_one_letter_code
_entity_poly.pdbx_strand_id
1 'polypeptide(L)' 'MTKPNQSTRGRYVSAEKVQELFVLLGIELCSGRKRIRAARSENSISIYVNGGTVNITFNEKGGKA' A
#
# COMPACT_ATOMS: atom_id res chain seq x y z
N MET A 1 -21.71 26.74 1.42
CA MET A 1 -20.85 25.57 1.14
C MET A 1 -20.79 24.68 2.38
N THR A 2 -21.67 23.69 2.47
CA THR A 2 -21.62 22.66 3.50
C THR A 2 -20.45 21.73 3.18
N LYS A 3 -19.42 21.72 4.02
CA LYS A 3 -18.28 20.80 3.91
C LYS A 3 -18.85 19.38 3.98
N PRO A 4 -18.80 18.57 2.90
CA PRO A 4 -19.29 17.21 2.97
C PRO A 4 -18.39 16.45 3.94
N ASN A 5 -19.01 15.79 4.92
CA ASN A 5 -18.45 14.86 5.90
C ASN A 5 -17.00 14.45 5.56
N GLN A 6 -16.02 15.08 6.21
CA GLN A 6 -14.64 14.60 6.20
C GLN A 6 -14.68 13.19 6.76
N SER A 7 -14.64 12.20 5.88
CA SER A 7 -14.63 10.81 6.30
C SER A 7 -13.46 10.65 7.28
N THR A 8 -13.72 10.07 8.45
CA THR A 8 -12.70 9.70 9.44
C THR A 8 -11.70 8.65 8.92
N ARG A 9 -11.76 8.30 7.61
CA ARG A 9 -11.07 7.17 6.98
C ARG A 9 -9.77 7.53 6.27
N GLY A 10 -9.31 8.78 6.35
CA GLY A 10 -8.00 9.13 5.81
C GLY A 10 -7.77 10.64 5.71
N ARG A 11 -6.50 11.01 5.60
CA ARG A 11 -6.09 12.38 5.28
C ARG A 11 -5.64 12.40 3.82
N TYR A 12 -6.01 13.46 3.10
CA TYR A 12 -5.38 13.74 1.82
C TYR A 12 -3.90 14.02 2.07
N VAL A 13 -3.05 13.28 1.38
CA VAL A 13 -1.60 13.46 1.35
C VAL A 13 -1.19 13.68 -0.10
N SER A 14 -0.06 14.34 -0.32
CA SER A 14 0.44 14.51 -1.69
C SER A 14 0.86 13.17 -2.30
N ALA A 15 0.86 13.08 -3.62
CA ALA A 15 1.29 11.89 -4.32
C ALA A 15 2.75 11.55 -4.01
N GLU A 16 3.60 12.57 -3.87
CA GLU A 16 5.03 12.42 -3.53
C GLU A 16 5.19 11.75 -2.17
N LYS A 17 4.37 12.12 -1.18
CA LYS A 17 4.42 11.50 0.14
C LYS A 17 4.05 10.01 0.09
N VAL A 18 3.11 9.64 -0.78
CA VAL A 18 2.74 8.23 -0.99
C VAL A 18 3.86 7.47 -1.70
N GLN A 19 4.51 8.08 -2.69
CA GLN A 19 5.66 7.51 -3.38
C GLN A 19 6.82 7.24 -2.41
N GLU A 20 7.16 8.21 -1.56
CA GLU A 20 8.20 8.07 -0.55
C GLU A 20 7.91 6.92 0.43
N LEU A 21 6.66 6.79 0.88
CA LEU A 21 6.24 5.68 1.73
C LEU A 21 6.45 4.32 1.05
N PHE A 22 6.13 4.19 -0.24
CA PHE A 22 6.36 2.94 -0.98
C PHE A 22 7.85 2.62 -1.17
N VAL A 23 8.69 3.63 -1.39
CA VAL A 23 10.15 3.45 -1.49
C VAL A 23 10.72 2.94 -0.17
N LEU A 24 10.39 3.59 0.95
CA LEU A 24 10.86 3.20 2.28
C LEU A 24 10.39 1.79 2.65
N LEU A 25 9.11 1.48 2.41
CA LEU A 25 8.57 0.14 2.63
C LEU A 25 9.31 -0.92 1.81
N GLY A 26 9.58 -0.64 0.53
CA GLY A 26 10.35 -1.54 -0.33
C GLY A 26 11.77 -1.81 0.21
N ILE A 27 12.46 -0.77 0.69
CA ILE A 27 13.79 -0.92 1.29
C ILE A 27 13.73 -1.78 2.56
N GLU A 28 12.79 -1.50 3.46
CA GLU A 28 12.63 -2.25 4.72
C GLU A 28 12.32 -3.73 4.45
N LEU A 29 11.42 -4.01 3.50
CA LEU A 29 11.06 -5.37 3.12
C LEU A 29 12.18 -6.10 2.39
N CYS A 30 13.10 -5.40 1.71
CA CYS A 30 14.19 -6.02 0.95
C CYS A 30 15.54 -6.04 1.66
N SER A 31 15.71 -5.28 2.73
CA SER A 31 17.01 -5.14 3.41
C SER A 31 17.58 -6.49 3.86
N GLY A 32 18.83 -6.76 3.48
CA GLY A 32 19.53 -8.01 3.80
C GLY A 32 19.01 -9.26 3.07
N ARG A 33 18.03 -9.13 2.16
CA ARG A 33 17.40 -10.27 1.47
C ARG A 33 17.81 -10.30 0.00
N LYS A 34 18.42 -11.41 -0.44
CA LYS A 34 18.70 -11.65 -1.87
C LYS A 34 17.44 -11.98 -2.68
N ARG A 35 16.42 -12.52 -2.03
CA ARG A 35 15.13 -12.90 -2.62
C ARG A 35 14.02 -12.64 -1.61
N ILE A 36 12.85 -12.28 -2.11
CA ILE A 36 11.62 -12.14 -1.33
C ILE A 36 10.57 -13.08 -1.88
N ARG A 37 9.79 -13.69 -0.98
CA ARG A 37 8.57 -14.40 -1.35
C ARG A 37 7.45 -13.37 -1.48
N ALA A 38 6.88 -13.26 -2.67
CA ALA A 38 5.71 -12.41 -2.93
C ALA A 38 4.75 -13.13 -3.88
N ALA A 39 3.48 -12.77 -3.81
CA ALA A 39 2.43 -13.23 -4.71
C ALA A 39 1.61 -12.02 -5.18
N ARG A 40 1.15 -12.06 -6.43
CA ARG A 40 0.19 -11.11 -6.98
C ARG A 40 -1.09 -11.86 -7.31
N SER A 41 -2.22 -11.30 -6.89
CA SER A 41 -3.55 -11.73 -7.28
C SER A 41 -4.21 -10.65 -8.15
N GLU A 42 -5.46 -10.87 -8.54
CA GLU A 42 -6.26 -9.88 -9.27
C GLU A 42 -6.40 -8.56 -8.50
N ASN A 43 -6.62 -8.64 -7.19
CA ASN A 43 -6.93 -7.48 -6.35
C ASN A 43 -5.88 -7.22 -5.25
N SER A 44 -4.75 -7.92 -5.25
CA SER A 44 -3.74 -7.71 -4.21
C SER A 44 -2.31 -8.04 -4.60
N ILE A 45 -1.38 -7.46 -3.84
CA ILE A 45 0.02 -7.89 -3.77
C ILE A 45 0.30 -8.30 -2.32
N SER A 46 0.78 -9.51 -2.13
CA SER A 46 1.16 -10.07 -0.82
C SER A 46 2.66 -10.28 -0.77
N ILE A 47 3.32 -9.73 0.25
CA ILE A 47 4.76 -9.90 0.51
C ILE A 47 4.92 -10.64 1.83
N TYR A 48 5.54 -11.82 1.79
CA TYR A 48 5.72 -12.66 2.96
C TYR A 48 7.03 -12.32 3.67
N VAL A 49 6.94 -12.01 4.96
CA VAL A 49 8.07 -11.68 5.82
C VAL A 49 8.13 -12.63 7.01
N ASN A 50 9.30 -12.74 7.65
CA ASN A 50 9.45 -13.57 8.85
C ASN A 50 8.60 -12.99 9.99
N GLY A 51 7.43 -13.59 10.25
CA GLY A 51 6.48 -13.14 11.26
C GLY A 51 5.15 -12.61 10.71
N GLY A 52 4.94 -12.58 9.38
CA GLY A 52 3.65 -12.16 8.83
C GLY A 52 3.62 -11.92 7.33
N THR A 53 2.67 -11.08 6.91
CA THR A 53 2.47 -10.73 5.49
C THR A 53 2.07 -9.27 5.38
N VAL A 54 2.71 -8.56 4.46
CA VAL A 54 2.26 -7.23 4.04
C VAL A 54 1.35 -7.41 2.83
N ASN A 55 0.13 -6.86 2.91
CA ASN A 55 -0.87 -6.93 1.84
C ASN A 55 -1.21 -5.53 1.34
N ILE A 56 -1.10 -5.32 0.03
CA ILE A 56 -1.63 -4.14 -0.67
C ILE A 56 -2.87 -4.61 -1.43
N THR A 57 -4.05 -4.10 -1.07
CA THR A 57 -5.33 -4.47 -1.69
C THR A 57 -5.86 -3.34 -2.54
N PHE A 58 -6.20 -3.64 -3.79
CA PHE A 58 -6.88 -2.75 -4.71
C PHE A 58 -8.39 -2.90 -4.51
N ASN A 59 -9.00 -1.94 -3.82
CA ASN A 59 -10.45 -1.94 -3.63
C ASN A 59 -11.17 -1.48 -4.90
N GLU A 60 -12.23 -2.19 -5.28
CA GLU A 60 -13.07 -1.88 -6.45
C GLU A 60 -13.62 -0.43 -6.45
N LYS A 61 -13.84 0.14 -5.26
CA LYS A 61 -14.29 1.54 -5.11
C LYS A 61 -13.27 2.58 -5.57
N GLY A 62 -12.00 2.21 -5.74
CA GLY A 62 -10.94 3.06 -6.29
C GLY A 62 -10.64 2.78 -7.77
N GLY A 63 -11.41 1.90 -8.41
CA GLY A 63 -11.15 1.38 -9.75
C GLY A 63 -12.39 1.37 -10.64
N LYS A 64 -12.95 2.54 -10.90
CA LYS A 64 -13.45 2.86 -12.24
C LYS A 64 -12.64 4.04 -12.72
N ALA A 65 -11.70 3.78 -13.61
CA ALA A 65 -11.13 4.83 -14.46
C ALA A 65 -12.22 5.34 -15.41
#